data_AF-A0A7W0MX02-F1
#
_entry.id   AF-A0A7W0MX02-F1
#
_cell.length_a   1.000
_cell.length_b   1.000
_cell.length_c   1.000
_cell.angle_alpha   90.00
_cell.angle_beta   90.00
_cell.angle_gamma   90.00
#
_symmetry.space_group_name_H-M   'P 1'
#
loop_
_entity.id
_entity.type
_entity.pdbx_description
1 polymer ?
#
loop_
_entity_poly.entity_id
_entity_poly.type
_entity_poly.pdbx_seq_one_letter_code
_entity_poly.pdbx_strand_id
1 'polypeptide(L)'
;MTATPAPSDERDVASAADGVPAPGDCPRCGAPHAPDQAYCLECGRRLTPGAGAGPARGWRALSLYGSDWAWPVLAALVVAVLVTVAVVAIERTDRQAATETLFATGPQGEEVSATAGGESDPTETELPAQTLTQPPTTATPTGTRPADGSRGSLVQWPAGTNGWTVILRSVPENEGRPAATRQARGASDAGLSDVGVLDADEYSSLHPGYYVVFTGIFSREEETARAIETARSSGYNDAYAARVAQ
;
A
#
# COMPACT_ATOMS: atom_id res chain seq x y z
N MET A 1 47.35 28.97 68.97
CA MET A 1 47.60 27.59 68.56
C MET A 1 46.28 26.98 68.12
N THR A 2 46.01 26.98 66.82
CA THR A 2 45.16 26.01 66.11
C THR A 2 45.19 26.40 64.64
N ALA A 3 45.69 25.49 63.81
CA ALA A 3 45.67 25.58 62.36
C ALA A 3 44.25 25.31 61.86
N THR A 4 43.80 26.06 60.85
CA THR A 4 42.65 25.70 60.02
C THR A 4 43.17 25.37 58.62
N PRO A 5 43.05 24.12 58.16
CA PRO A 5 43.38 23.77 56.78
C PRO A 5 42.25 24.17 55.82
N ALA A 6 42.63 24.53 54.60
CA ALA A 6 41.70 24.55 53.47
C ALA A 6 41.35 23.12 53.04
N PRO A 7 40.13 22.87 52.54
CA PRO A 7 39.90 21.81 51.59
C PRO A 7 39.55 22.40 50.21
N SER A 8 40.40 22.06 49.25
CA SER A 8 40.11 21.90 47.83
C SER A 8 39.18 20.71 47.58
N ASP A 9 38.53 20.72 46.42
CA ASP A 9 37.69 19.68 45.79
C ASP A 9 36.23 19.55 46.26
N GLU A 10 35.32 20.16 45.49
CA GLU A 10 34.03 19.58 45.10
C GLU A 10 33.81 19.88 43.61
N ARG A 11 34.72 19.35 42.79
CA ARG A 11 34.34 18.88 41.45
C ARG A 11 33.76 17.48 41.63
N ASP A 12 32.49 17.40 41.97
CA ASP A 12 31.67 16.21 41.70
C ASP A 12 30.93 16.52 40.39
N VAL A 13 31.37 16.03 39.23
CA VAL A 13 31.20 14.63 38.79
C VAL A 13 29.79 14.13 39.11
N ALA A 14 28.78 14.84 38.62
CA ALA A 14 27.52 14.22 38.19
C ALA A 14 27.62 13.96 36.68
N SER A 15 28.55 13.07 36.32
CA SER A 15 28.55 12.39 35.03
C SER A 15 27.52 11.27 35.09
N ALA A 16 26.75 11.15 34.01
CA ALA A 16 25.90 10.01 33.66
C ALA A 16 24.66 9.79 34.53
N ALA A 17 23.64 10.62 34.34
CA ALA A 17 22.27 10.10 34.33
C ALA A 17 22.04 9.50 32.94
N ASP A 18 21.98 8.18 32.89
CA ASP A 18 21.62 7.39 31.72
C ASP A 18 20.41 7.99 31.00
N GLY A 19 20.59 8.27 29.71
CA GLY A 19 19.66 8.99 28.85
C GLY A 19 18.40 8.19 28.54
N VAL A 20 17.46 8.18 29.49
CA VAL A 20 16.05 7.98 29.16
C VAL A 20 15.48 9.38 28.89
N PRO A 21 15.12 9.72 27.64
CA PRO A 21 14.51 11.02 27.34
C PRO A 21 13.24 11.17 28.17
N ALA A 22 13.06 12.34 28.81
CA ALA A 22 11.84 12.62 29.54
C ALA A 22 10.65 12.63 28.56
N PRO A 23 9.42 12.30 29.00
CA PRO A 23 8.25 12.41 28.15
C PRO A 23 8.09 13.86 27.68
N GLY A 24 8.42 14.13 26.42
CA GLY A 24 8.51 15.48 25.85
C GLY A 24 9.86 15.81 25.22
N ASP A 25 10.87 14.95 25.30
CA ASP A 25 12.15 15.15 24.62
C ASP A 25 12.26 14.33 23.33
N CYS A 26 12.91 14.92 22.33
CA CYS A 26 13.11 14.26 21.05
C CYS A 26 14.06 13.07 21.21
N PRO A 27 13.68 11.83 20.79
CA PRO A 27 14.52 10.64 20.93
C PRO A 27 15.77 10.63 20.04
N ARG A 28 15.98 11.65 19.19
CA ARG A 28 17.15 11.76 18.32
C ARG A 28 18.17 12.78 18.81
N CYS A 29 17.72 13.98 19.20
CA CYS A 29 18.62 15.07 19.60
C CYS A 29 18.43 15.52 21.06
N GLY A 30 17.44 14.98 21.78
CA GLY A 30 17.13 15.36 23.15
C GLY A 30 16.46 16.73 23.31
N ALA A 31 16.16 17.44 22.21
CA ALA A 31 15.50 18.73 22.30
C ALA A 31 14.05 18.59 22.80
N PRO A 32 13.58 19.49 23.69
CA PRO A 32 12.21 19.47 24.17
C PRO A 32 11.22 19.81 23.05
N HIS A 33 10.06 19.16 23.04
CA HIS A 33 8.99 19.39 22.07
C HIS A 33 7.61 19.45 22.74
N ALA A 34 6.66 20.14 22.11
CA ALA A 34 5.27 20.13 22.56
C ALA A 34 4.61 18.77 22.26
N PRO A 35 3.59 18.35 23.03
CA PRO A 35 2.97 17.02 22.89
C PRO A 35 2.20 16.81 21.58
N ASP A 36 1.81 17.87 20.88
CA ASP A 36 1.10 17.87 19.61
C ASP A 36 1.99 18.23 18.39
N GLN A 37 3.30 18.44 18.61
CA GLN A 37 4.23 18.69 17.50
C GLN A 37 4.46 17.42 16.69
N ALA A 38 4.14 17.47 15.40
CA ALA A 38 4.39 16.37 14.46
C ALA A 38 5.88 16.19 14.11
N TYR A 39 6.69 17.24 14.24
CA TYR A 39 8.12 17.25 13.91
C TYR A 39 8.92 18.02 14.96
N CYS A 40 10.14 17.56 15.24
CA CYS A 40 11.10 18.29 16.07
C CYS A 40 11.66 19.48 15.28
N LEU A 41 11.53 20.70 15.82
CA LEU A 41 11.99 21.93 15.16
C LEU A 41 13.53 22.08 15.12
N GLU A 42 14.26 21.31 15.93
CA GLU A 42 15.73 21.36 15.96
C GLU A 42 16.38 20.38 14.95
N CYS A 43 15.86 19.15 14.85
CA CYS A 43 16.49 18.10 14.03
C CYS A 43 15.62 17.59 12.88
N GLY A 44 14.37 18.03 12.75
CA GLY A 44 13.46 17.65 11.68
C GLY A 44 12.85 16.24 11.79
N ARG A 45 13.14 15.47 12.85
CA ARG A 45 12.57 14.14 13.02
C ARG A 45 11.06 14.22 13.29
N ARG A 46 10.28 13.35 12.65
CA ARG A 46 8.86 13.17 12.96
C ARG A 46 8.71 12.58 14.37
N LEU A 47 7.87 13.21 15.19
CA LEU A 47 7.61 12.79 16.56
C LEU A 47 6.30 12.01 16.57
N THR A 48 6.31 10.78 17.09
CA THR A 48 5.08 10.03 17.33
C THR A 48 4.39 10.65 18.55
N PRO A 49 3.13 11.09 18.45
CA PRO A 49 2.43 11.67 19.59
C PRO A 49 2.48 10.69 20.77
N GLY A 50 3.18 11.09 21.83
CA GLY A 50 3.28 10.31 23.06
C GLY A 50 1.88 10.12 23.63
N ALA A 51 1.59 8.91 24.11
CA ALA A 51 0.33 8.49 24.70
C ALA A 51 0.00 9.26 26.01
N GLY A 52 -0.26 10.56 25.89
CA GLY A 52 -0.28 11.50 27.00
C GLY A 52 -1.18 12.72 26.75
N ALA A 53 -2.35 12.51 26.15
CA ALA A 53 -3.50 13.39 26.33
C ALA A 53 -4.76 12.59 25.98
N GLY A 54 -5.66 12.44 26.96
CA GLY A 54 -6.83 11.58 26.88
C GLY A 54 -7.77 11.93 25.71
N PRO A 55 -8.62 10.97 25.30
CA PRO A 55 -9.41 11.10 24.10
C PRO A 55 -10.50 12.17 24.28
N ALA A 56 -10.59 13.10 23.33
CA ALA A 56 -11.84 13.76 23.03
C ALA A 56 -12.87 12.66 22.67
N ARG A 57 -13.70 12.26 23.65
CA ARG A 57 -14.78 11.28 23.51
C ARG A 57 -15.96 11.87 22.73
N GLY A 58 -15.73 12.26 21.48
CA GLY A 58 -16.76 12.91 20.65
C GLY A 58 -17.01 12.29 19.28
N TRP A 59 -16.12 11.42 18.80
CA TRP A 59 -16.06 11.05 17.38
C TRP A 59 -15.92 9.54 17.16
N ARG A 60 -16.35 8.73 18.14
CA ARG A 60 -16.49 7.27 18.01
C ARG A 60 -17.93 6.80 17.81
N ALA A 61 -18.85 7.68 17.44
CA ALA A 61 -20.25 7.31 17.21
C ALA A 61 -20.55 6.79 15.79
N LEU A 62 -19.57 6.66 14.89
CA LEU A 62 -19.76 6.10 13.53
C LEU A 62 -18.73 5.05 13.11
N SER A 63 -18.06 4.38 14.05
CA SER A 63 -17.28 3.16 13.75
C SER A 63 -18.10 1.93 14.16
N LEU A 64 -19.04 1.56 13.31
CA LEU A 64 -19.61 0.21 13.32
C LEU A 64 -18.59 -0.72 12.67
N TYR A 65 -17.88 -1.54 13.46
CA TYR A 65 -17.52 -2.90 13.05
C TYR A 65 -17.05 -3.76 14.25
N GLY A 66 -17.94 -3.94 15.22
CA GLY A 66 -17.91 -5.07 16.16
C GLY A 66 -18.85 -6.16 15.62
N SER A 67 -18.29 -7.32 15.30
CA SER A 67 -18.89 -8.38 14.46
C SER A 67 -20.13 -9.11 15.02
N ASP A 68 -20.73 -8.64 16.11
CA ASP A 68 -21.78 -9.41 16.82
C ASP A 68 -23.20 -8.83 16.67
N TRP A 69 -23.35 -7.58 16.22
CA TRP A 69 -24.67 -6.97 15.96
C TRP A 69 -24.98 -6.78 14.46
N ALA A 70 -24.01 -7.05 13.58
CA ALA A 70 -24.22 -6.98 12.13
C ALA A 70 -25.19 -8.06 11.64
N TRP A 71 -25.21 -9.23 12.29
CA TRP A 71 -26.05 -10.36 11.90
C TRP A 71 -27.56 -10.13 12.07
N PRO A 72 -28.08 -9.61 13.20
CA PRO A 72 -29.49 -9.28 13.32
C PRO A 72 -29.93 -8.16 12.36
N VAL A 73 -29.09 -7.16 12.10
CA VAL A 73 -29.39 -6.08 11.15
C VAL A 73 -29.43 -6.60 9.71
N LEU A 74 -28.48 -7.45 9.32
CA LEU A 74 -28.43 -8.04 7.98
C LEU A 74 -29.60 -9.01 7.78
N ALA A 75 -29.97 -9.81 8.80
CA ALA A 75 -31.16 -10.64 8.78
C ALA A 75 -32.44 -9.81 8.64
N ALA A 76 -32.57 -8.69 9.37
CA ALA A 76 -33.70 -7.78 9.24
C ALA A 76 -33.80 -7.15 7.84
N LEU A 77 -32.67 -6.76 7.24
CA LEU A 77 -32.64 -6.24 5.87
C LEU A 77 -33.04 -7.30 4.84
N VAL A 78 -32.55 -8.54 4.98
CA VAL A 78 -32.95 -9.65 4.09
C VAL A 78 -34.45 -9.92 4.19
N VAL A 79 -35.01 -9.94 5.40
CA VAL A 79 -36.46 -10.11 5.60
C VAL A 79 -37.24 -8.96 4.95
N ALA A 80 -36.81 -7.71 5.13
CA ALA A 80 -37.46 -6.56 4.51
C ALA A 80 -37.44 -6.66 2.96
N VAL A 81 -36.30 -7.05 2.38
CA VAL A 81 -36.18 -7.25 0.92
C VAL A 81 -37.11 -8.37 0.44
N LEU A 82 -37.16 -9.52 1.13
CA LEU A 82 -38.04 -10.62 0.76
C LEU A 82 -39.53 -10.25 0.83
N VAL A 83 -39.95 -9.48 1.84
CA VAL A 83 -41.32 -8.98 1.95
C VAL A 83 -41.65 -8.04 0.80
N THR A 84 -40.75 -7.10 0.44
CA THR A 84 -40.98 -6.20 -0.71
C THR A 84 -41.06 -6.95 -2.03
N VAL A 85 -40.21 -7.96 -2.27
CA VAL A 85 -40.26 -8.79 -3.48
C VAL A 85 -41.55 -9.58 -3.58
N ALA A 86 -42.03 -10.16 -2.48
CA ALA A 86 -43.28 -10.90 -2.44
C ALA A 86 -44.50 -10.02 -2.78
N VAL A 87 -44.55 -8.79 -2.27
CA VAL A 87 -45.63 -7.83 -2.59
C VAL A 87 -45.63 -7.48 -4.09
N VAL A 88 -44.46 -7.18 -4.67
CA VAL A 88 -44.34 -6.83 -6.09
C VAL A 88 -44.66 -8.03 -7.01
N ALA A 89 -44.35 -9.25 -6.58
CA ALA A 89 -44.67 -10.46 -7.35
C ALA A 89 -46.18 -10.69 -7.45
N ILE A 90 -46.93 -10.45 -6.37
CA ILE A 90 -48.39 -10.63 -6.35
C ILE A 90 -49.05 -9.68 -7.36
N GLU A 91 -48.65 -8.41 -7.42
CA GLU A 91 -49.19 -7.44 -8.40
C GLU A 91 -48.82 -7.75 -9.87
N ARG A 92 -47.67 -8.41 -10.11
CA ARG A 92 -47.28 -8.81 -11.48
C ARG A 92 -48.14 -9.95 -12.03
N THR A 93 -48.65 -10.82 -11.16
CA THR A 93 -49.53 -11.94 -11.58
C THR A 93 -50.84 -11.44 -12.20
N ASP A 94 -51.41 -10.36 -11.66
CA ASP A 94 -52.64 -9.75 -12.20
C ASP A 94 -52.42 -9.07 -13.56
N ARG A 95 -51.23 -8.51 -13.80
CA ARG A 95 -50.91 -7.86 -15.09
C ARG A 95 -50.61 -8.85 -16.21
N GLN A 96 -50.12 -10.05 -15.88
CA GLN A 96 -49.81 -11.08 -16.87
C GLN A 96 -51.06 -11.78 -17.42
N ALA A 97 -52.15 -11.86 -16.62
CA ALA A 97 -53.43 -12.40 -17.09
C ALA A 97 -54.11 -11.54 -18.17
N ALA A 98 -53.73 -10.26 -18.32
CA ALA A 98 -54.35 -9.33 -19.26
C ALA A 98 -53.59 -9.10 -20.57
N THR A 99 -52.40 -9.71 -20.76
CA THR A 99 -51.53 -9.41 -21.93
C THR A 99 -51.42 -10.60 -22.91
N GLU A 100 -52.13 -11.70 -22.67
CA GLU A 100 -52.16 -12.85 -23.57
C GLU A 100 -53.32 -12.74 -24.56
N THR A 101 -53.28 -11.73 -25.44
CA THR A 101 -53.90 -11.76 -26.78
C THR A 101 -53.67 -10.43 -27.48
N LEU A 102 -52.65 -10.37 -28.34
CA LEU A 102 -52.60 -9.55 -29.57
C LEU A 102 -51.35 -9.95 -30.36
N PHE A 103 -51.48 -10.99 -31.19
CA PHE A 103 -50.57 -11.26 -32.30
C PHE A 103 -51.20 -10.70 -33.58
N ALA A 104 -50.48 -9.81 -34.28
CA ALA A 104 -50.73 -9.51 -35.68
C ALA A 104 -49.41 -9.14 -36.39
N THR A 105 -48.85 -10.16 -37.05
CA THR A 105 -48.25 -10.19 -38.40
C THR A 105 -47.35 -9.05 -38.90
N GLY A 106 -46.08 -9.39 -39.19
CA GLY A 106 -45.24 -8.74 -40.20
C GLY A 106 -44.22 -9.76 -40.78
N PRO A 107 -44.08 -9.91 -42.11
CA PRO A 107 -43.31 -10.98 -42.74
C PRO A 107 -41.82 -10.64 -42.89
N GLN A 108 -41.04 -11.72 -43.05
CA GLN A 108 -39.61 -11.70 -43.31
C GLN A 108 -39.28 -11.13 -44.70
N GLY A 109 -38.18 -10.38 -44.79
CA GLY A 109 -37.56 -9.92 -46.03
C GLY A 109 -36.08 -10.27 -46.01
N GLU A 110 -35.78 -11.34 -46.74
CA GLU A 110 -34.48 -11.83 -47.20
C GLU A 110 -33.79 -10.81 -48.13
N GLU A 111 -32.45 -10.86 -48.24
CA GLU A 111 -31.54 -10.39 -49.32
C GLU A 111 -30.21 -9.92 -48.69
N VAL A 112 -29.17 -10.75 -48.54
CA VAL A 112 -28.20 -11.28 -49.54
C VAL A 112 -27.36 -10.19 -50.23
N SER A 113 -26.05 -10.46 -50.25
CA SER A 113 -24.95 -9.83 -51.03
C SER A 113 -24.18 -8.73 -50.30
N ALA A 114 -22.86 -8.59 -50.43
CA ALA A 114 -21.79 -9.45 -50.92
C ALA A 114 -20.47 -8.73 -50.60
N THR A 115 -19.45 -9.53 -50.28
CA THR A 115 -18.01 -9.35 -50.48
C THR A 115 -17.55 -8.20 -51.39
N ALA A 116 -16.55 -7.41 -50.95
CA ALA A 116 -15.18 -7.41 -51.49
C ALA A 116 -14.45 -6.08 -51.28
N GLY A 117 -13.18 -6.18 -50.82
CA GLY A 117 -12.07 -5.44 -51.42
C GLY A 117 -11.64 -4.17 -50.71
N GLY A 118 -10.39 -4.14 -50.27
CA GLY A 118 -9.74 -2.91 -49.84
C GLY A 118 -8.39 -3.10 -49.14
N GLU A 119 -7.49 -3.90 -49.73
CA GLU A 119 -6.05 -3.80 -49.50
C GLU A 119 -5.58 -2.37 -49.80
N SER A 120 -4.94 -1.69 -48.84
CA SER A 120 -3.95 -0.62 -49.04
C SER A 120 -3.40 -0.17 -47.68
N ASP A 121 -2.30 -0.80 -47.27
CA ASP A 121 -1.19 -0.15 -46.57
C ASP A 121 -0.10 0.10 -47.66
N PRO A 122 0.86 1.05 -47.58
CA PRO A 122 1.26 1.90 -46.44
C PRO A 122 1.27 3.41 -46.75
N THR A 123 1.24 4.25 -45.73
CA THR A 123 1.98 5.53 -45.76
C THR A 123 2.49 5.84 -44.36
N GLU A 124 3.68 5.28 -44.14
CA GLU A 124 4.71 5.71 -43.21
C GLU A 124 4.93 7.23 -43.31
N THR A 125 4.56 7.97 -42.28
CA THR A 125 5.11 9.31 -42.02
C THR A 125 6.21 9.14 -40.99
N GLU A 126 7.41 8.90 -41.48
CA GLU A 126 8.67 8.86 -40.75
C GLU A 126 8.98 10.28 -40.21
N LEU A 127 8.86 10.45 -38.90
CA LEU A 127 9.47 11.57 -38.16
C LEU A 127 10.95 11.21 -37.92
N PRO A 128 11.90 12.12 -38.17
CA PRO A 128 13.32 11.76 -38.24
C PRO A 128 13.84 11.17 -36.93
N ALA A 129 14.46 10.01 -37.06
CA ALA A 129 15.23 9.32 -36.04
C ALA A 129 16.38 10.21 -35.54
N GLN A 130 16.34 10.54 -34.25
CA GLN A 130 17.50 11.09 -33.54
C GLN A 130 18.50 9.94 -33.32
N THR A 131 19.50 9.87 -34.18
CA THR A 131 20.70 9.05 -33.99
C THR A 131 21.49 9.57 -32.79
N LEU A 132 21.38 8.91 -31.64
CA LEU A 132 22.42 8.93 -30.63
C LEU A 132 23.15 7.58 -30.66
N THR A 133 24.25 7.55 -31.40
CA THR A 133 25.25 6.51 -31.34
C THR A 133 25.89 6.54 -29.95
N GLN A 134 25.47 5.66 -29.05
CA GLN A 134 26.24 5.30 -27.86
C GLN A 134 26.83 3.89 -28.06
N PRO A 135 28.13 3.69 -27.79
CA PRO A 135 28.81 2.42 -28.02
C PRO A 135 28.26 1.30 -27.10
N PRO A 136 28.29 0.03 -27.53
CA PRO A 136 27.90 -1.09 -26.69
C PRO A 136 28.94 -1.32 -25.61
N THR A 137 28.68 -0.83 -24.39
CA THR A 137 29.36 -1.39 -23.21
C THR A 137 28.57 -2.62 -22.78
N THR A 138 29.00 -3.78 -23.27
CA THR A 138 28.64 -5.08 -22.72
C THR A 138 29.19 -5.18 -21.30
N ALA A 139 28.43 -4.68 -20.32
CA ALA A 139 28.54 -5.15 -18.95
C ALA A 139 27.48 -6.24 -18.79
N THR A 140 27.92 -7.50 -18.68
CA THR A 140 27.08 -8.59 -18.18
C THR A 140 26.78 -8.28 -16.70
N PRO A 141 25.54 -7.95 -16.29
CA PRO A 141 25.23 -7.97 -14.88
C PRO A 141 25.08 -9.43 -14.47
N THR A 142 26.02 -9.92 -13.67
CA THR A 142 25.76 -11.06 -12.79
C THR A 142 24.69 -10.61 -11.80
N GLY A 143 23.43 -10.74 -12.21
CA GLY A 143 22.30 -10.64 -11.30
C GLY A 143 22.38 -11.80 -10.32
N THR A 144 22.90 -11.54 -9.13
CA THR A 144 22.69 -12.42 -7.98
C THR A 144 21.21 -12.30 -7.63
N ARG A 145 20.38 -13.08 -8.31
CA ARG A 145 18.99 -13.37 -7.93
C ARG A 145 19.02 -13.95 -6.52
N PRO A 146 18.48 -13.28 -5.49
CA PRO A 146 18.21 -13.95 -4.23
C PRO A 146 17.26 -15.13 -4.52
N ALA A 147 17.59 -16.27 -3.93
CA ALA A 147 16.98 -17.56 -4.17
C ALA A 147 15.44 -17.54 -4.01
N ASP A 148 14.79 -18.35 -4.84
CA ASP A 148 13.35 -18.61 -4.85
C ASP A 148 12.72 -18.57 -3.45
N GLY A 149 11.98 -17.50 -3.16
CA GLY A 149 11.15 -17.41 -1.95
C GLY A 149 10.11 -18.54 -1.94
N SER A 150 10.16 -19.38 -0.91
CA SER A 150 9.11 -20.38 -0.69
C SER A 150 7.78 -19.68 -0.43
N ARG A 151 6.68 -20.18 -1.02
CA ARG A 151 5.32 -19.66 -0.78
C ARG A 151 5.05 -19.57 0.73
N GLY A 152 4.59 -18.41 1.18
CA GLY A 152 4.31 -18.12 2.60
C GLY A 152 5.50 -17.60 3.41
N SER A 153 6.72 -17.60 2.86
CA SER A 153 7.88 -16.95 3.48
C SER A 153 8.02 -15.50 2.99
N LEU A 154 8.19 -14.57 3.93
CA LEU A 154 8.41 -13.17 3.60
C LEU A 154 9.90 -12.88 3.51
N VAL A 155 10.32 -12.24 2.43
CA VAL A 155 11.70 -11.84 2.18
C VAL A 155 11.99 -10.51 2.89
N GLN A 156 13.19 -10.41 3.47
CA GLN A 156 13.69 -9.16 4.01
C GLN A 156 14.51 -8.43 2.94
N TRP A 157 14.38 -7.10 2.90
CA TRP A 157 15.21 -6.30 2.02
C TRP A 157 16.69 -6.40 2.45
N PRO A 158 17.62 -6.63 1.50
CA PRO A 158 19.04 -6.71 1.82
C PRO A 158 19.53 -5.41 2.47
N ALA A 159 20.09 -5.51 3.67
CA ALA A 159 20.63 -4.36 4.37
C ALA A 159 21.75 -3.68 3.55
N GLY A 160 21.83 -2.35 3.61
CA GLY A 160 22.90 -1.60 2.92
C GLY A 160 22.77 -1.56 1.40
N THR A 161 21.67 -2.05 0.83
CA THR A 161 21.51 -2.18 -0.63
C THR A 161 20.46 -1.24 -1.17
N ASN A 162 20.86 -0.46 -2.18
CA ASN A 162 19.94 0.33 -2.99
C ASN A 162 19.43 -0.51 -4.15
N GLY A 163 18.17 -0.36 -4.51
CA GLY A 163 17.58 -1.12 -5.60
C GLY A 163 16.18 -0.64 -5.97
N TRP A 164 15.54 -1.41 -6.82
CA TRP A 164 14.17 -1.21 -7.26
C TRP A 164 13.29 -2.35 -6.79
N THR A 165 12.03 -2.04 -6.51
CA THR A 165 11.01 -3.00 -6.10
C THR A 165 9.67 -2.64 -6.72
N VAL A 166 8.74 -3.59 -6.75
CA VAL A 166 7.34 -3.30 -7.03
C VAL A 166 6.59 -3.15 -5.72
N ILE A 167 5.98 -1.99 -5.50
CA ILE A 167 5.11 -1.73 -4.36
C ILE A 167 3.70 -2.23 -4.69
N LEU A 168 3.18 -3.12 -3.84
CA LEU A 168 1.84 -3.68 -3.95
C LEU A 168 0.81 -2.85 -3.17
N ARG A 169 1.22 -2.34 -2.00
CA ARG A 169 0.39 -1.54 -1.11
C ARG A 169 1.25 -0.76 -0.11
N SER A 170 0.83 0.47 0.18
CA SER A 170 1.35 1.26 1.31
C SER A 170 0.34 1.24 2.44
N VAL A 171 0.75 0.72 3.61
CA VAL A 171 -0.09 0.62 4.81
C VAL A 171 0.33 1.71 5.79
N PRO A 172 -0.56 2.62 6.20
CA PRO A 172 -0.19 3.70 7.11
C PRO A 172 0.22 3.14 8.49
N GLU A 173 1.18 3.80 9.15
CA GLU A 173 1.74 3.37 10.43
C GLU A 173 0.70 3.15 11.54
N ASN A 174 -0.41 3.89 11.52
CA ASN A 174 -1.50 3.75 12.48
C ASN A 174 -2.19 2.37 12.42
N GLU A 175 -2.11 1.66 11.28
CA GLU A 175 -2.55 0.26 11.16
C GLU A 175 -1.46 -0.73 11.62
N GLY A 176 -0.19 -0.30 11.57
CA GLY A 176 0.96 -1.00 12.11
C GLY A 176 1.54 -2.11 11.21
N ARG A 177 2.78 -2.52 11.53
CA ARG A 177 3.50 -3.60 10.83
C ARG A 177 2.72 -4.94 10.74
N PRO A 178 1.93 -5.36 11.75
CA PRO A 178 1.14 -6.59 11.62
C PRO A 178 0.10 -6.54 10.49
N ALA A 179 -0.49 -5.36 10.20
CA ALA A 179 -1.42 -5.21 9.09
C ALA A 179 -0.71 -5.40 7.74
N ALA A 180 0.43 -4.71 7.54
CA ALA A 180 1.26 -4.90 6.35
C ALA A 180 1.74 -6.34 6.18
N THR A 181 2.11 -7.02 7.29
CA THR A 181 2.54 -8.42 7.26
C THR A 181 1.42 -9.36 6.81
N ARG A 182 0.16 -9.12 7.21
CA ARG A 182 -0.98 -9.90 6.70
C ARG A 182 -1.19 -9.68 5.20
N GLN A 183 -1.05 -8.44 4.73
CA GLN A 183 -1.16 -8.11 3.31
C GLN A 183 -0.05 -8.78 2.48
N ALA A 184 1.18 -8.78 2.99
CA ALA A 184 2.32 -9.45 2.37
C ALA A 184 2.12 -10.97 2.27
N ARG A 185 1.58 -11.61 3.31
CA ARG A 185 1.22 -13.04 3.26
C ARG A 185 0.16 -13.32 2.19
N GLY A 186 -0.88 -12.49 2.12
CA GLY A 186 -1.90 -12.59 1.07
C GLY A 186 -1.32 -12.47 -0.34
N ALA A 187 -0.34 -11.59 -0.55
CA ALA A 187 0.38 -11.48 -1.82
C ALA A 187 1.20 -12.73 -2.16
N SER A 188 1.87 -13.32 -1.16
CA SER A 188 2.60 -14.58 -1.35
C SER A 188 1.65 -15.75 -1.64
N ASP A 189 0.51 -15.80 -0.96
CA ASP A 189 -0.53 -16.80 -1.19
C ASP A 189 -1.18 -16.66 -2.58
N ALA A 190 -1.23 -15.44 -3.12
CA ALA A 190 -1.66 -15.14 -4.48
C ALA A 190 -0.62 -15.51 -5.57
N GLY A 191 0.53 -16.08 -5.17
CA GLY A 191 1.55 -16.60 -6.07
C GLY A 191 2.67 -15.61 -6.41
N LEU A 192 2.72 -14.44 -5.77
CA LEU A 192 3.86 -13.53 -5.92
C LEU A 192 5.07 -14.05 -5.16
N SER A 193 6.24 -14.05 -5.81
CA SER A 193 7.50 -14.41 -5.18
C SER A 193 8.13 -13.19 -4.50
N ASP A 194 9.08 -13.46 -3.60
CA ASP A 194 9.95 -12.42 -3.02
C ASP A 194 9.18 -11.26 -2.39
N VAL A 195 8.10 -11.59 -1.68
CA VAL A 195 7.22 -10.61 -1.07
C VAL A 195 7.73 -10.26 0.32
N GLY A 196 7.72 -8.97 0.67
CA GLY A 196 8.20 -8.50 1.96
C GLY A 196 7.48 -7.26 2.47
N VAL A 197 7.91 -6.81 3.65
CA VAL A 197 7.43 -5.57 4.28
C VAL A 197 8.62 -4.70 4.66
N LEU A 198 8.65 -3.49 4.13
CA LEU A 198 9.60 -2.44 4.47
C LEU A 198 8.97 -1.45 5.45
N ASP A 199 9.78 -0.94 6.37
CA ASP A 199 9.46 0.27 7.13
C ASP A 199 9.94 1.46 6.30
N ALA A 200 9.03 2.31 5.82
CA ALA A 200 9.40 3.39 4.90
C ALA A 200 10.26 4.46 5.56
N ASP A 201 10.20 4.62 6.88
CA ASP A 201 10.99 5.59 7.63
C ASP A 201 12.49 5.24 7.68
N GLU A 202 12.85 3.99 7.37
CA GLU A 202 14.25 3.54 7.26
C GLU A 202 14.90 3.89 5.91
N TYR A 203 14.14 4.40 4.93
CA TYR A 203 14.62 4.66 3.57
C TYR A 203 14.29 6.07 3.12
N SER A 204 15.32 6.87 2.83
CA SER A 204 15.16 8.27 2.40
C SER A 204 14.41 8.45 1.08
N SER A 205 14.35 7.42 0.23
CA SER A 205 13.62 7.45 -1.03
C SER A 205 12.14 7.14 -0.91
N LEU A 206 11.68 6.62 0.24
CA LEU A 206 10.28 6.25 0.47
C LEU A 206 9.57 7.34 1.27
N HIS A 207 8.24 7.36 1.15
CA HIS A 207 7.43 8.32 1.90
C HIS A 207 7.29 7.85 3.36
N PRO A 208 7.73 8.66 4.36
CA PRO A 208 7.67 8.27 5.76
C PRO A 208 6.23 8.15 6.27
N GLY A 209 6.02 7.38 7.34
CA GLY A 209 4.70 7.14 7.93
C GLY A 209 3.96 5.92 7.35
N TYR A 210 4.66 5.02 6.67
CA TYR A 210 4.08 3.85 6.00
C TYR A 210 4.92 2.58 6.16
N TYR A 211 4.23 1.44 6.24
CA TYR A 211 4.79 0.13 5.93
C TYR A 211 4.48 -0.23 4.48
N VAL A 212 5.52 -0.46 3.69
CA VAL A 212 5.40 -0.77 2.26
C VAL A 212 5.43 -2.28 2.07
N VAL A 213 4.37 -2.82 1.46
CA VAL A 213 4.32 -4.22 1.00
C VAL A 213 4.87 -4.26 -0.41
N PHE A 214 5.90 -5.07 -0.64
CA PHE A 214 6.62 -5.12 -1.90
C PHE A 214 6.76 -6.54 -2.45
N THR A 215 7.08 -6.66 -3.74
CA THR A 215 7.51 -7.91 -4.39
C THR A 215 8.74 -7.67 -5.26
N GLY A 216 9.68 -8.62 -5.19
CA GLY A 216 10.90 -8.63 -5.97
C GLY A 216 11.96 -7.65 -5.46
N ILE A 217 13.22 -7.95 -5.74
CA ILE A 217 14.36 -7.06 -5.47
C ILE A 217 15.16 -6.98 -6.77
N PHE A 218 15.22 -5.79 -7.35
CA PHE A 218 15.77 -5.56 -8.68
C PHE A 218 16.94 -4.59 -8.64
N SER A 219 17.90 -4.81 -9.54
CA SER A 219 19.06 -3.92 -9.67
C SER A 219 18.75 -2.71 -10.56
N ARG A 220 17.84 -2.87 -11.52
CA ARG A 220 17.45 -1.87 -12.51
C ARG A 220 15.94 -1.67 -12.53
N GLU A 221 15.51 -0.45 -12.83
CA GLU A 221 14.09 -0.10 -12.92
C GLU A 221 13.37 -0.91 -14.00
N GLU A 222 14.00 -1.13 -15.15
CA GLU A 222 13.45 -1.87 -16.29
C GLU A 222 13.00 -3.30 -15.93
N GLU A 223 13.63 -3.91 -14.92
CA GLU A 223 13.32 -5.27 -14.47
C GLU A 223 11.96 -5.32 -13.74
N THR A 224 11.49 -4.18 -13.20
CA THR A 224 10.21 -4.08 -12.50
C THR A 224 9.00 -4.20 -13.42
N ALA A 225 9.13 -3.87 -14.72
CA ALA A 225 8.00 -3.80 -15.65
C ALA A 225 7.25 -5.14 -15.75
N ARG A 226 7.97 -6.27 -15.83
CA ARG A 226 7.37 -7.60 -15.86
C ARG A 226 6.74 -7.99 -14.52
N ALA A 227 7.35 -7.58 -13.42
CA ALA A 227 6.85 -7.85 -12.08
C ALA A 227 5.57 -7.05 -11.78
N ILE A 228 5.45 -5.83 -12.30
CA ILE A 228 4.21 -5.02 -12.23
C ILE A 228 3.08 -5.74 -12.95
N GLU A 229 3.30 -6.23 -14.17
CA GLU A 229 2.25 -6.95 -14.92
C GLU A 229 1.80 -8.22 -14.17
N THR A 230 2.75 -8.96 -13.62
CA THR A 230 2.46 -10.13 -12.78
C THR A 230 1.64 -9.73 -11.56
N ALA A 231 2.04 -8.69 -10.83
CA ALA A 231 1.30 -8.17 -9.68
C ALA A 231 -0.14 -7.76 -10.03
N ARG A 232 -0.33 -7.07 -11.16
CA ARG A 232 -1.65 -6.66 -11.65
C ARG A 232 -2.53 -7.86 -11.97
N SER A 233 -2.00 -8.87 -12.67
CA SER A 233 -2.73 -10.12 -12.93
C SER A 233 -3.10 -10.89 -11.65
N SER A 234 -2.32 -10.73 -10.57
CA SER A 234 -2.61 -11.27 -9.23
C SER A 234 -3.59 -10.41 -8.41
N GLY A 235 -4.15 -9.34 -8.98
CA GLY A 235 -5.14 -8.47 -8.34
C GLY A 235 -4.60 -7.18 -7.73
N TYR A 236 -3.31 -6.90 -7.87
CA TYR A 236 -2.67 -5.66 -7.41
C TYR A 236 -2.60 -4.63 -8.54
N ASN A 237 -3.76 -4.10 -8.93
CA ASN A 237 -3.89 -3.18 -10.08
C ASN A 237 -3.07 -1.89 -9.93
N ASP A 238 -2.94 -1.40 -8.69
CA ASP A 238 -2.20 -0.18 -8.36
C ASP A 238 -0.70 -0.43 -8.14
N ALA A 239 -0.18 -1.60 -8.52
CA ALA A 239 1.23 -1.90 -8.38
C ALA A 239 2.10 -0.96 -9.22
N TYR A 240 3.18 -0.46 -8.63
CA TYR A 240 4.10 0.48 -9.27
C TYR A 240 5.56 0.25 -8.83
N ALA A 241 6.50 0.71 -9.66
CA ALA A 241 7.92 0.63 -9.36
C ALA A 241 8.32 1.73 -8.37
N ALA A 242 9.13 1.38 -7.38
CA ALA A 242 9.74 2.35 -6.48
C ALA A 242 11.21 2.02 -6.26
N ARG A 243 12.00 3.08 -6.09
CA ARG A 243 13.39 2.98 -5.68
C ARG A 243 13.45 2.90 -4.16
N VAL A 244 14.25 1.96 -3.66
CA VAL A 244 14.55 1.79 -2.24
C VAL A 244 16.01 2.17 -2.04
N ALA A 245 16.24 3.22 -1.25
CA ALA A 245 17.57 3.71 -0.93
C ALA A 245 17.62 4.29 0.48
N GLN A 246 18.78 4.08 1.12
CA GLN A 246 19.05 4.53 2.49
C GLN A 246 19.48 6.00 2.51
#